data_AF-A0A660PYZ6-F1
#
_entry.id   AF-A0A660PYZ6-F1
#
_cell.length_a   1.000
_cell.length_b   1.000
_cell.length_c   1.000
_cell.angle_alpha   90.00
_cell.angle_beta   90.00
_cell.angle_gamma   90.00
#
_symmetry.space_group_name_H-M   'P 1'
#
loop_
_entity.id
_entity.type
_entity.pdbx_description
1 polymer ?
#
loop_
_entity_poly.entity_id
_entity_poly.type
_entity_poly.pdbx_seq_one_letter_code
_entity_poly.pdbx_strand_id
1 'polypeptide(L)'
;LKHILLLIALLLVGCAPGLVNQGKKMVDAEQYDQAIEMYYQEIANNPTNLNAWRELGIAYYKSGDLTKAEDALKKGSKADPGTHLYLGLVLEAGGNYDHAIKSYAAALKLDPGGQTEKMVRAHLDQLIQTKLNQEVSEALGNEAAIDASSIPQNTIAVGDFDGSNLDPKIAPIARGLAELTAADLTKVESLRVVERLKIEYLLKELELGSSGLTDPSQAPRVGRLLGSSRVVTGSALSIGEGGIRIDGIVVNTTDSTVQMAEPQEGEVTKLFEVQKSFVFDVLDNMGVQLTVSERDAIRTVPTESHLAFMAYCRGLDYRSRGMLSSAQLEFQQALGYDQSFSEAGQQMQAVNNSLARMQIGDVSLQELETIASAELTAMSQQTAGGLLTILSNAGLIRHVSGKTNSTADKEPVVNETGAAQIRGNLDGN
;
A
#
# COMPACT_ATOMS: atom_id res chain seq x y z
N LEU A 1 -63.71 12.21 -12.06
CA LEU A 1 -62.89 11.19 -12.77
C LEU A 1 -61.61 11.75 -13.41
N LYS A 2 -61.63 12.90 -14.12
CA LYS A 2 -60.43 13.46 -14.79
C LYS A 2 -59.26 13.81 -13.84
N HIS A 3 -59.53 14.25 -12.61
CA HIS A 3 -58.49 14.55 -11.63
C HIS A 3 -57.90 13.31 -10.92
N ILE A 4 -58.64 12.20 -10.91
CA ILE A 4 -58.16 10.92 -10.36
C ILE A 4 -57.22 10.24 -11.37
N LEU A 5 -57.49 10.37 -12.68
CA LEU A 5 -56.56 9.90 -13.72
C LEU A 5 -55.24 10.70 -13.74
N LEU A 6 -55.26 12.01 -13.45
CA LEU A 6 -54.05 12.84 -13.42
C LEU A 6 -53.17 12.52 -12.20
N LEU A 7 -53.78 12.16 -11.07
CA LEU A 7 -53.08 11.70 -9.86
C LEU A 7 -52.53 10.28 -10.00
N ILE A 8 -53.22 9.40 -10.74
CA ILE A 8 -52.71 8.06 -11.07
C ILE A 8 -51.58 8.14 -12.12
N ALA A 9 -51.61 9.12 -13.04
CA ALA A 9 -50.49 9.39 -13.95
C ALA A 9 -49.27 10.00 -13.24
N LEU A 10 -49.45 10.75 -12.14
CA LEU A 10 -48.34 11.25 -11.31
C LEU A 10 -47.80 10.20 -10.33
N LEU A 11 -48.58 9.17 -9.99
CA LEU A 11 -48.16 8.02 -9.18
C LEU A 11 -47.55 6.88 -10.01
N LEU A 12 -47.53 7.01 -11.34
CA LEU A 12 -46.82 6.12 -12.27
C LEU A 12 -45.43 6.65 -12.68
N VAL A 13 -44.91 7.69 -12.01
CA VAL A 13 -43.45 7.84 -11.82
C VAL A 13 -43.04 6.88 -10.71
N GLY A 14 -43.44 5.61 -10.86
CA GLY A 14 -42.99 4.52 -10.04
C GLY A 14 -41.51 4.34 -10.31
N CYS A 15 -40.75 4.20 -9.23
CA CYS A 15 -39.33 3.89 -9.13
C CYS A 15 -38.79 3.08 -10.32
N ALA A 16 -38.51 3.73 -11.45
CA ALA A 16 -37.60 3.18 -12.43
C ALA A 16 -36.26 3.11 -11.71
N PRO A 17 -35.61 1.94 -11.60
CA PRO A 17 -34.27 1.88 -11.06
C PRO A 17 -33.43 2.91 -11.81
N GLY A 18 -32.75 3.82 -11.11
CA GLY A 18 -32.02 4.93 -11.74
C GLY A 18 -31.13 4.41 -12.88
N LEU A 19 -31.01 5.16 -13.98
CA LEU A 19 -30.34 4.71 -15.21
C LEU A 19 -28.94 4.15 -14.94
N VAL A 20 -28.22 4.71 -13.97
CA VAL A 20 -26.94 4.19 -13.48
C VAL A 20 -27.03 2.74 -12.98
N ASN A 21 -28.04 2.41 -12.19
CA ASN A 21 -28.21 1.06 -11.64
C ASN A 21 -28.63 0.05 -12.71
N GLN A 22 -29.36 0.49 -13.74
CA GLN A 22 -29.65 -0.36 -14.90
C GLN A 22 -28.38 -0.62 -15.70
N GLY A 23 -27.60 0.43 -15.97
CA GLY A 23 -26.30 0.31 -16.61
C GLY A 23 -25.37 -0.64 -15.86
N LYS A 24 -25.31 -0.59 -14.52
CA LYS A 24 -24.49 -1.51 -13.72
C LYS A 24 -24.88 -2.96 -13.93
N LYS A 25 -26.18 -3.29 -13.87
CA LYS A 25 -26.67 -4.65 -14.14
C LYS A 25 -26.31 -5.14 -15.55
N MET A 26 -26.29 -4.23 -16.53
CA MET A 26 -25.86 -4.54 -17.89
C MET A 26 -24.35 -4.79 -17.96
N VAL A 27 -23.52 -4.01 -17.24
CA VAL A 27 -22.08 -4.27 -17.11
C VAL A 27 -21.83 -5.63 -16.48
N ASP A 28 -22.54 -5.97 -15.40
CA ASP A 28 -22.43 -7.28 -14.73
C ASP A 28 -22.85 -8.43 -15.65
N ALA A 29 -23.76 -8.16 -16.60
CA ALA A 29 -24.20 -9.09 -17.65
C ALA A 29 -23.33 -9.02 -18.92
N GLU A 30 -22.19 -8.31 -18.89
CA GLU A 30 -21.27 -8.10 -20.02
C GLU A 30 -21.90 -7.38 -21.25
N GLN A 31 -23.06 -6.73 -21.05
CA GLN A 31 -23.78 -5.96 -22.06
C GLN A 31 -23.28 -4.51 -22.10
N TYR A 32 -21.99 -4.32 -22.41
CA TYR A 32 -21.32 -3.03 -22.28
C TYR A 32 -21.92 -1.93 -23.15
N ASP A 33 -22.29 -2.22 -24.40
CA ASP A 33 -22.89 -1.23 -25.30
C ASP A 33 -24.21 -0.66 -24.73
N GLN A 34 -25.07 -1.53 -24.20
CA GLN A 34 -26.34 -1.12 -23.59
C GLN A 34 -26.10 -0.33 -22.30
N ALA A 35 -25.12 -0.74 -21.49
CA ALA A 35 -24.74 0.01 -20.29
C ALA A 35 -24.25 1.43 -20.63
N ILE A 36 -23.40 1.55 -21.65
CA ILE A 36 -22.86 2.82 -22.14
C ILE A 36 -24.01 3.74 -22.58
N GLU A 37 -25.01 3.22 -23.30
CA GLU A 37 -26.21 3.98 -23.67
C GLU A 37 -26.97 4.50 -22.43
N MET A 38 -27.18 3.66 -21.42
CA MET A 38 -27.85 4.07 -20.17
C MET A 38 -27.08 5.17 -19.43
N TYR A 39 -25.75 5.09 -19.39
CA TYR A 39 -24.92 6.13 -18.77
C TYR A 39 -24.92 7.44 -19.56
N TYR A 40 -24.91 7.39 -20.89
CA TYR A 40 -25.07 8.61 -21.70
C TYR A 40 -26.43 9.28 -21.49
N GLN A 41 -27.51 8.49 -21.36
CA GLN A 41 -28.83 9.03 -21.04
C GLN A 41 -28.84 9.69 -19.66
N GLU A 42 -28.22 9.09 -18.64
CA GLU A 42 -28.08 9.70 -17.32
C GLU A 42 -27.28 11.01 -17.38
N ILE A 43 -26.15 11.03 -18.08
CA ILE A 43 -25.29 12.21 -18.23
C ILE A 43 -26.03 13.33 -18.97
N ALA A 44 -26.84 13.00 -19.98
CA ALA A 44 -27.65 13.99 -20.70
C ALA A 44 -28.74 14.60 -19.81
N ASN A 45 -29.39 13.77 -18.97
CA ASN A 45 -30.44 14.22 -18.05
C ASN A 45 -29.89 14.95 -16.83
N ASN A 46 -28.71 14.55 -16.35
CA ASN A 46 -28.03 15.10 -15.19
C ASN A 46 -26.51 15.19 -15.42
N PRO A 47 -26.04 16.24 -16.11
CA PRO A 47 -24.62 16.41 -16.43
C PRO A 47 -23.69 16.52 -15.21
N THR A 48 -24.26 16.83 -14.04
CA THR A 48 -23.51 16.95 -12.77
C THR A 48 -23.36 15.62 -12.02
N ASN A 49 -23.97 14.54 -12.53
CA ASN A 49 -23.82 13.21 -11.95
C ASN A 49 -22.42 12.63 -12.24
N LEU A 50 -21.44 13.00 -11.40
CA LEU A 50 -20.06 12.54 -11.52
C LEU A 50 -19.91 11.02 -11.38
N ASN A 51 -20.88 10.36 -10.72
CA ASN A 51 -20.92 8.91 -10.63
C ASN A 51 -21.23 8.29 -12.01
N ALA A 52 -22.15 8.86 -12.78
CA ALA A 52 -22.46 8.37 -14.12
C ALA A 52 -21.23 8.40 -15.06
N TRP A 53 -20.38 9.43 -14.95
CA TRP A 53 -19.09 9.51 -15.66
C TRP A 53 -18.11 8.41 -15.24
N ARG A 54 -18.03 8.11 -13.94
CA ARG A 54 -17.22 7.00 -13.43
C ARG A 54 -17.69 5.66 -14.00
N GLU A 55 -18.98 5.37 -13.88
CA GLU A 55 -19.55 4.09 -14.33
C GLU A 55 -19.45 3.94 -15.86
N LEU A 56 -19.60 5.02 -16.61
CA LEU A 56 -19.31 5.05 -18.06
C LEU A 56 -17.85 4.66 -18.34
N GLY A 57 -16.91 5.19 -17.56
CA GLY A 57 -15.50 4.84 -17.67
C GLY A 57 -15.20 3.37 -17.35
N ILE A 58 -15.86 2.82 -16.32
CA ILE A 58 -15.77 1.39 -15.98
C ILE A 58 -16.29 0.52 -17.13
N ALA A 59 -17.43 0.87 -17.72
CA ALA A 59 -17.99 0.14 -18.86
C ALA A 59 -17.05 0.18 -20.08
N TYR A 60 -16.46 1.34 -20.39
CA TYR A 60 -15.48 1.44 -21.46
C TYR A 60 -14.23 0.60 -21.19
N TYR A 61 -13.71 0.63 -19.96
CA TYR A 61 -12.56 -0.19 -19.56
C TYR A 61 -12.84 -1.68 -19.78
N LYS A 62 -14.00 -2.16 -19.35
CA LYS A 62 -14.42 -3.56 -19.53
C LYS A 62 -14.66 -3.94 -20.99
N SER A 63 -15.15 -3.00 -21.81
CA SER A 63 -15.27 -3.20 -23.25
C SER A 63 -13.92 -3.15 -24.00
N GLY A 64 -12.83 -2.78 -23.32
CA GLY A 64 -11.48 -2.66 -23.88
C GLY A 64 -11.16 -1.31 -24.54
N ASP A 65 -12.09 -0.36 -24.56
CA ASP A 65 -11.85 1.00 -25.09
C ASP A 65 -11.17 1.88 -24.03
N LEU A 66 -9.86 1.66 -23.84
CA LEU A 66 -9.06 2.34 -22.81
C LEU A 66 -9.06 3.87 -22.99
N THR A 67 -9.06 4.37 -24.22
CA THR A 67 -9.07 5.81 -24.50
C THR A 67 -10.35 6.47 -24.02
N LYS A 68 -11.52 5.89 -24.36
CA LYS A 68 -12.80 6.43 -23.86
C LYS A 68 -12.98 6.22 -22.37
N ALA A 69 -12.44 5.14 -21.81
CA ALA A 69 -12.45 4.89 -20.38
C ALA A 69 -11.72 6.00 -19.62
N GLU A 70 -10.50 6.35 -20.06
CA GLU A 70 -9.70 7.42 -19.47
C GLU A 70 -10.42 8.77 -19.53
N ASP A 71 -10.98 9.12 -20.70
CA ASP A 71 -11.71 10.37 -20.90
C ASP A 71 -12.95 10.50 -20.02
N ALA A 72 -13.69 9.41 -19.84
CA ALA A 72 -14.87 9.36 -18.96
C ALA A 72 -14.46 9.47 -17.48
N LEU A 73 -13.43 8.73 -17.05
CA LEU A 73 -12.94 8.77 -15.67
C LEU A 73 -12.36 10.14 -15.28
N LYS A 74 -11.67 10.83 -16.19
CA LYS A 74 -11.19 12.21 -15.98
C LYS A 74 -12.32 13.23 -15.74
N LYS A 75 -13.52 12.94 -16.23
CA LYS A 75 -14.74 13.75 -16.00
C LYS A 75 -15.50 13.33 -14.73
N GLY A 76 -15.14 12.18 -14.14
CA GLY A 76 -15.66 11.71 -12.87
C GLY A 76 -15.22 12.55 -11.66
N SER A 77 -15.63 12.13 -10.47
CA SER A 77 -15.31 12.86 -9.25
C SER A 77 -13.85 12.66 -8.85
N LYS A 78 -13.08 13.75 -8.80
CA LYS A 78 -11.70 13.74 -8.29
C LYS A 78 -11.60 13.45 -6.78
N ALA A 79 -12.72 13.51 -6.07
CA ALA A 79 -12.81 13.21 -4.63
C ALA A 79 -13.31 11.78 -4.37
N ASP A 80 -13.56 10.99 -5.41
CA ASP A 80 -13.99 9.60 -5.28
C ASP A 80 -12.79 8.65 -5.46
N PRO A 81 -12.46 7.82 -4.44
CA PRO A 81 -11.38 6.84 -4.53
C PRO A 81 -11.58 5.84 -5.68
N GLY A 82 -12.84 5.45 -5.95
CA GLY A 82 -13.16 4.51 -7.03
C GLY A 82 -12.80 5.05 -8.41
N THR A 83 -13.05 6.34 -8.66
CA THR A 83 -12.66 7.01 -9.91
C THR A 83 -11.15 6.96 -10.12
N HIS A 84 -10.36 7.21 -9.08
CA HIS A 84 -8.89 7.12 -9.15
C HIS A 84 -8.37 5.68 -9.28
N LEU A 85 -9.01 4.71 -8.62
CA LEU A 85 -8.71 3.28 -8.78
C LEU A 85 -8.87 2.85 -10.24
N TYR A 86 -10.04 3.12 -10.85
CA TYR A 86 -10.29 2.73 -12.24
C TYR A 86 -9.44 3.52 -13.24
N LEU A 87 -9.12 4.78 -12.95
CA LEU A 87 -8.17 5.54 -13.77
C LEU A 87 -6.78 4.88 -13.72
N GLY A 88 -6.35 4.43 -12.55
CA GLY A 88 -5.12 3.65 -12.38
C GLY A 88 -5.13 2.36 -13.23
N LEU A 89 -6.23 1.59 -13.18
CA LEU A 89 -6.38 0.36 -13.95
C LEU A 89 -6.33 0.59 -15.47
N VAL A 90 -7.01 1.63 -15.96
CA VAL A 90 -7.00 2.01 -17.38
C VAL A 90 -5.59 2.41 -17.83
N LEU A 91 -4.87 3.19 -17.02
CA LEU A 91 -3.51 3.63 -17.32
C LEU A 91 -2.51 2.46 -17.25
N GLU A 92 -2.68 1.53 -16.30
CA GLU A 92 -1.90 0.30 -16.22
C GLU A 92 -2.10 -0.57 -17.47
N ALA A 93 -3.35 -0.81 -17.87
CA ALA A 93 -3.67 -1.58 -19.08
C ALA A 93 -3.13 -0.91 -20.36
N GLY A 94 -3.04 0.43 -20.37
CA GLY A 94 -2.43 1.21 -21.45
C GLY A 94 -0.90 1.30 -21.40
N GLY A 95 -0.23 0.66 -20.43
CA GLY A 95 1.23 0.70 -20.25
C GLY A 95 1.77 2.02 -19.67
N ASN A 96 0.90 2.92 -19.22
CA ASN A 96 1.28 4.22 -18.68
C ASN A 96 1.47 4.16 -17.15
N TYR A 97 2.50 3.42 -16.73
CA TYR A 97 2.72 3.05 -15.33
C TYR A 97 2.94 4.26 -14.40
N ASP A 98 3.59 5.32 -14.86
CA ASP A 98 3.82 6.53 -14.05
C ASP A 98 2.51 7.24 -13.66
N HIS A 99 1.55 7.32 -14.59
CA HIS A 99 0.25 7.92 -14.31
C HIS A 99 -0.66 6.96 -13.53
N ALA A 100 -0.52 5.65 -13.74
CA ALA A 100 -1.22 4.64 -12.95
C ALA A 100 -0.84 4.72 -11.47
N ILE A 101 0.46 4.74 -11.16
CA ILE A 101 1.00 4.92 -9.79
C ILE A 101 0.43 6.18 -9.13
N LYS A 102 0.38 7.31 -9.84
CA LYS A 102 -0.20 8.57 -9.32
C LYS A 102 -1.69 8.44 -8.98
N SER A 103 -2.44 7.73 -9.82
CA SER A 103 -3.89 7.53 -9.64
C SER A 103 -4.16 6.62 -8.45
N TYR A 104 -3.43 5.51 -8.31
CA TYR A 104 -3.51 4.64 -7.13
C TYR A 104 -3.12 5.34 -5.83
N ALA A 105 -2.04 6.14 -5.85
CA ALA A 105 -1.66 6.96 -4.70
C ALA A 105 -2.75 7.96 -4.31
N ALA A 106 -3.44 8.56 -5.29
CA ALA A 106 -4.58 9.44 -5.03
C ALA A 106 -5.77 8.69 -4.40
N ALA A 107 -6.08 7.47 -4.88
CA ALA A 107 -7.12 6.63 -4.29
C ALA A 107 -6.82 6.30 -2.80
N LEU A 108 -5.58 5.86 -2.49
CA LEU A 108 -5.16 5.57 -1.11
C LEU A 108 -5.15 6.81 -0.23
N LYS A 109 -4.85 7.99 -0.78
CA LYS A 109 -4.90 9.25 -0.03
C LYS A 109 -6.33 9.63 0.35
N LEU A 110 -7.30 9.36 -0.51
CA LEU A 110 -8.71 9.69 -0.30
C LEU A 110 -9.38 8.72 0.68
N ASP A 111 -9.05 7.43 0.60
CA ASP A 111 -9.62 6.40 1.46
C ASP A 111 -8.56 5.37 1.91
N PRO A 112 -7.72 5.73 2.90
CA PRO A 112 -6.58 4.90 3.33
C PRO A 112 -6.95 3.59 4.03
N GLY A 113 -8.24 3.37 4.37
CA GLY A 113 -8.76 2.18 5.06
C GLY A 113 -9.99 1.59 4.39
N GLY A 114 -10.26 2.01 3.16
CA GLY A 114 -11.43 1.63 2.39
C GLY A 114 -11.40 0.20 1.90
N GLN A 115 -12.54 -0.29 1.42
CA GLN A 115 -12.64 -1.64 0.88
C GLN A 115 -11.70 -1.87 -0.33
N THR A 116 -11.40 -0.81 -1.09
CA THR A 116 -10.49 -0.87 -2.24
C THR A 116 -9.00 -0.79 -1.86
N GLU A 117 -8.66 -0.47 -0.60
CA GLU A 117 -7.28 -0.23 -0.16
C GLU A 117 -6.36 -1.40 -0.50
N LYS A 118 -6.75 -2.62 -0.14
CA LYS A 118 -5.95 -3.83 -0.39
C LYS A 118 -5.66 -4.04 -1.87
N MET A 119 -6.67 -3.81 -2.72
CA MET A 119 -6.52 -3.92 -4.18
C MET A 119 -5.59 -2.84 -4.71
N VAL A 120 -5.81 -1.58 -4.35
CA VAL A 120 -4.99 -0.46 -4.82
C VAL A 120 -3.52 -0.67 -4.44
N ARG A 121 -3.24 -1.13 -3.21
CA ARG A 121 -1.89 -1.49 -2.77
C ARG A 121 -1.32 -2.68 -3.56
N ALA A 122 -2.12 -3.71 -3.80
CA ALA A 122 -1.71 -4.85 -4.60
C ALA A 122 -1.33 -4.45 -6.05
N HIS A 123 -2.06 -3.56 -6.70
CA HIS A 123 -1.65 -3.02 -8.01
C HIS A 123 -0.42 -2.12 -7.90
N LEU A 124 -0.38 -1.24 -6.90
CA LEU A 124 0.71 -0.30 -6.71
C LEU A 124 2.06 -1.01 -6.53
N ASP A 125 2.19 -1.97 -5.61
CA ASP A 125 3.48 -2.64 -5.50
C ASP A 125 3.80 -3.52 -6.73
N GLN A 126 2.82 -4.05 -7.48
CA GLN A 126 3.09 -4.77 -8.74
C GLN A 126 3.69 -3.84 -9.80
N LEU A 127 3.14 -2.64 -9.95
CA LEU A 127 3.65 -1.63 -10.87
C LEU A 127 5.03 -1.14 -10.45
N ILE A 128 5.27 -0.93 -9.16
CA ILE A 128 6.60 -0.58 -8.64
C ILE A 128 7.60 -1.67 -9.00
N GLN A 129 7.28 -2.96 -8.79
CA GLN A 129 8.17 -4.05 -9.19
C GLN A 129 8.40 -4.10 -10.70
N THR A 130 7.35 -3.92 -11.49
CA THR A 130 7.44 -3.94 -12.96
C THR A 130 8.36 -2.82 -13.44
N LYS A 131 8.21 -1.61 -12.90
CA LYS A 131 9.04 -0.47 -13.22
C LYS A 131 10.50 -0.68 -12.80
N LEU A 132 10.73 -1.20 -11.59
CA LEU A 132 12.09 -1.52 -11.13
C LEU A 132 12.76 -2.59 -12.00
N ASN A 133 12.02 -3.62 -12.40
CA ASN A 133 12.52 -4.65 -13.33
C ASN A 133 12.89 -4.04 -14.68
N GLN A 134 12.06 -3.15 -15.21
CA GLN A 134 12.33 -2.47 -16.46
C GLN A 134 13.59 -1.60 -16.34
N GLU A 135 13.71 -0.78 -15.30
CA GLU A 135 14.89 0.05 -15.05
C GLU A 135 16.18 -0.79 -14.93
N VAL A 136 16.12 -1.90 -14.20
CA VAL A 136 17.27 -2.82 -14.03
C VAL A 136 17.63 -3.48 -15.36
N SER A 137 16.64 -3.97 -16.12
CA SER A 137 16.87 -4.61 -17.41
C SER A 137 17.46 -3.64 -18.44
N GLU A 138 16.96 -2.40 -18.48
CA GLU A 138 17.49 -1.34 -19.34
C GLU A 138 18.93 -0.96 -18.95
N ALA A 139 19.24 -0.89 -17.65
CA ALA A 139 20.59 -0.62 -17.16
C ALA A 139 21.56 -1.74 -17.56
N LEU A 140 21.15 -3.00 -17.43
CA LEU A 140 21.95 -4.17 -17.84
C LEU A 140 22.16 -4.21 -19.35
N GLY A 141 21.12 -3.97 -20.14
CA GLY A 141 21.18 -3.94 -21.60
C GLY A 141 22.09 -2.82 -22.14
N ASN A 142 22.24 -1.73 -21.37
CA ASN A 142 23.05 -0.58 -21.73
C ASN A 142 24.33 -0.44 -20.88
N GLU A 143 24.75 -1.48 -20.16
CA GLU A 143 25.83 -1.39 -19.16
C GLU A 143 27.11 -0.75 -19.72
N ALA A 144 27.54 -1.16 -20.92
CA ALA A 144 28.74 -0.65 -21.56
C ALA A 144 28.65 0.83 -21.98
N ALA A 145 27.43 1.38 -22.09
CA ALA A 145 27.16 2.77 -22.42
C ALA A 145 26.96 3.64 -21.18
N ILE A 146 26.95 3.07 -19.97
CA ILE A 146 26.86 3.83 -18.72
C ILE A 146 28.16 4.61 -18.52
N ASP A 147 28.11 5.91 -18.77
CA ASP A 147 29.19 6.83 -18.43
C ASP A 147 29.21 7.01 -16.90
N ALA A 148 30.23 6.44 -16.25
CA ALA A 148 30.41 6.54 -14.80
C ALA A 148 30.52 8.00 -14.32
N SER A 149 30.99 8.93 -15.17
CA SER A 149 31.09 10.35 -14.82
C SER A 149 29.74 11.07 -14.83
N SER A 150 28.71 10.48 -15.46
CA SER A 150 27.34 11.00 -15.48
C SER A 150 26.55 10.66 -14.21
N ILE A 151 27.04 9.71 -13.40
CA ILE A 151 26.38 9.29 -12.17
C ILE A 151 26.47 10.43 -11.14
N PRO A 152 25.35 10.93 -10.58
CA PRO A 152 25.39 12.03 -9.64
C PRO A 152 26.19 11.67 -8.38
N GLN A 153 27.16 12.51 -8.02
CA GLN A 153 28.09 12.27 -6.89
C GLN A 153 27.42 12.23 -5.50
N ASN A 154 26.17 12.65 -5.42
CA ASN A 154 25.38 12.61 -4.19
C ASN A 154 24.49 11.37 -4.07
N THR A 155 24.65 10.38 -4.95
CA THR A 155 23.89 9.13 -4.89
C THR A 155 24.63 8.07 -4.06
N ILE A 156 23.89 7.40 -3.19
CA ILE A 156 24.42 6.39 -2.27
C ILE A 156 23.49 5.18 -2.18
N ALA A 157 24.06 3.99 -2.22
CA ALA A 157 23.36 2.74 -2.00
C ALA A 157 23.86 2.13 -0.69
N VAL A 158 22.97 1.49 0.08
CA VAL A 158 23.34 0.77 1.30
C VAL A 158 23.08 -0.71 1.07
N GLY A 159 24.17 -1.47 1.01
CA GLY A 159 24.13 -2.92 0.91
C GLY A 159 23.85 -3.59 2.25
N ASP A 160 23.76 -4.91 2.22
CA ASP A 160 23.59 -5.70 3.44
C ASP A 160 24.83 -5.61 4.32
N PHE A 161 24.58 -5.70 5.63
CA PHE A 161 25.65 -5.86 6.60
C PHE A 161 25.81 -7.35 6.91
N ASP A 162 27.06 -7.79 7.03
CA ASP A 162 27.37 -9.16 7.42
C ASP A 162 27.22 -9.34 8.93
N GLY A 163 26.29 -10.21 9.33
CA GLY A 163 26.06 -10.61 10.72
C GLY A 163 26.56 -12.01 11.05
N SER A 164 27.32 -12.66 10.16
CA SER A 164 27.76 -14.05 10.32
C SER A 164 28.68 -14.28 11.53
N ASN A 165 29.34 -13.22 12.01
CA ASN A 165 30.21 -13.22 13.18
C ASN A 165 29.50 -12.85 14.50
N LEU A 166 28.16 -12.80 14.49
CA LEU A 166 27.34 -12.61 15.68
C LEU A 166 26.80 -13.95 16.20
N ASP A 167 26.33 -13.98 17.46
CA ASP A 167 25.47 -15.09 17.93
C ASP A 167 24.27 -15.24 16.99
N PRO A 168 23.93 -16.45 16.50
CA PRO A 168 22.81 -16.67 15.59
C PRO A 168 21.47 -16.08 16.04
N LYS A 169 21.25 -15.94 17.36
CA LYS A 169 20.03 -15.32 17.92
C LYS A 169 19.97 -13.81 17.69
N ILE A 170 21.12 -13.15 17.54
CA ILE A 170 21.21 -11.70 17.34
C ILE A 170 21.71 -11.34 15.94
N ALA A 171 22.19 -12.29 15.15
CA ALA A 171 22.64 -12.10 13.77
C ALA A 171 21.68 -11.27 12.88
N PRO A 172 20.33 -11.39 13.01
CA PRO A 172 19.40 -10.54 12.25
C PRO A 172 19.58 -9.03 12.46
N ILE A 173 20.23 -8.59 13.55
CA ILE A 173 20.57 -7.18 13.80
C ILE A 173 21.32 -6.57 12.62
N ALA A 174 22.21 -7.31 11.95
CA ALA A 174 22.97 -6.78 10.83
C ALA A 174 22.06 -6.24 9.72
N ARG A 175 20.96 -6.94 9.40
CA ARG A 175 19.96 -6.44 8.45
C ARG A 175 19.25 -5.19 8.95
N GLY A 176 18.94 -5.13 10.25
CA GLY A 176 18.41 -3.92 10.88
C GLY A 176 19.38 -2.75 10.82
N LEU A 177 20.69 -2.96 11.01
CA LEU A 177 21.71 -1.93 10.90
C LEU A 177 21.80 -1.34 9.49
N ALA A 178 21.70 -2.19 8.46
CA ALA A 178 21.64 -1.72 7.07
C ALA A 178 20.39 -0.86 6.81
N GLU A 179 19.22 -1.28 7.28
CA GLU A 179 17.97 -0.52 7.15
C GLU A 179 18.02 0.82 7.91
N LEU A 180 18.54 0.83 9.15
CA LEU A 180 18.72 2.07 9.91
C LEU A 180 19.70 3.02 9.21
N THR A 181 20.80 2.49 8.70
CA THR A 181 21.81 3.27 7.98
C THR A 181 21.18 3.90 6.73
N ALA A 182 20.45 3.12 5.93
CA ALA A 182 19.73 3.65 4.78
C ALA A 182 18.72 4.74 5.19
N ALA A 183 17.90 4.47 6.20
CA ALA A 183 16.90 5.40 6.71
C ALA A 183 17.54 6.71 7.22
N ASP A 184 18.64 6.65 7.95
CA ASP A 184 19.33 7.84 8.44
C ASP A 184 19.95 8.65 7.30
N LEU A 185 20.54 7.99 6.29
CA LEU A 185 21.06 8.69 5.11
C LEU A 185 19.96 9.39 4.31
N THR A 186 18.70 8.90 4.35
CA THR A 186 17.57 9.62 3.71
C THR A 186 17.23 10.95 4.37
N LYS A 187 17.67 11.17 5.62
CA LYS A 187 17.42 12.40 6.37
C LYS A 187 18.35 13.54 5.94
N VAL A 188 19.33 13.26 5.07
CA VAL A 188 20.28 14.22 4.55
C VAL A 188 19.80 14.71 3.20
N GLU A 189 19.40 15.98 3.11
CA GLU A 189 18.74 16.53 1.91
C GLU A 189 19.68 16.57 0.70
N SER A 190 20.98 16.70 0.95
CA SER A 190 22.00 16.72 -0.10
C SER A 190 22.22 15.35 -0.74
N LEU A 191 21.78 14.25 -0.11
CA LEU A 191 21.99 12.88 -0.59
C LEU A 191 20.74 12.31 -1.26
N ARG A 192 20.97 11.46 -2.26
CA ARG A 192 19.96 10.61 -2.88
C ARG A 192 20.26 9.15 -2.57
N VAL A 193 19.50 8.57 -1.66
CA VAL A 193 19.63 7.15 -1.32
C VAL A 193 18.91 6.30 -2.37
N VAL A 194 19.59 5.29 -2.91
CA VAL A 194 19.02 4.34 -3.86
C VAL A 194 17.96 3.48 -3.17
N GLU A 195 16.81 3.26 -3.82
CA GLU A 195 15.75 2.46 -3.22
C GLU A 195 16.19 1.02 -2.98
N ARG A 196 15.89 0.50 -1.78
CA ARG A 196 16.30 -0.84 -1.35
C ARG A 196 15.81 -1.95 -2.29
N LEU A 197 14.57 -1.85 -2.78
CA LEU A 197 14.02 -2.82 -3.74
C LEU A 197 14.83 -2.85 -5.03
N LYS A 198 15.30 -1.71 -5.54
CA LYS A 198 16.13 -1.64 -6.76
C LYS A 198 17.42 -2.44 -6.60
N ILE A 199 18.03 -2.36 -5.42
CA ILE A 199 19.22 -3.13 -5.06
C ILE A 199 18.92 -4.63 -5.09
N GLU A 200 17.84 -5.05 -4.44
CA GLU A 200 17.43 -6.46 -4.37
C GLU A 200 17.15 -7.05 -5.76
N TYR A 201 16.45 -6.30 -6.63
CA TYR A 201 16.18 -6.74 -8.01
C TYR A 201 17.43 -6.85 -8.85
N LEU A 202 18.32 -5.85 -8.80
CA LEU A 202 19.55 -5.90 -9.56
C LEU A 202 20.43 -7.09 -9.15
N LEU A 203 20.62 -7.30 -7.85
CA LEU A 203 21.42 -8.41 -7.36
C LEU A 203 20.82 -9.75 -7.78
N LYS A 204 19.49 -9.90 -7.69
CA LYS A 204 18.78 -11.09 -8.14
C LYS A 204 18.99 -11.35 -9.64
N GLU A 205 18.86 -10.32 -10.48
CA GLU A 205 19.03 -10.43 -11.93
C GLU A 205 20.48 -10.77 -12.33
N LEU A 206 21.46 -10.25 -11.58
CA LEU A 206 22.87 -10.59 -11.74
C LEU A 206 23.25 -11.97 -11.18
N GLU A 207 22.28 -12.70 -10.61
CA GLU A 207 22.51 -13.95 -9.86
C GLU A 207 23.55 -13.79 -8.72
N LEU A 208 23.64 -12.58 -8.18
CA LEU A 208 24.53 -12.25 -7.07
C LEU A 208 23.76 -12.30 -5.75
N GLY A 209 24.37 -12.91 -4.74
CA GLY A 209 23.95 -12.72 -3.36
C GLY A 209 24.29 -11.31 -2.86
N SER A 210 24.09 -11.07 -1.56
CA SER A 210 24.54 -9.85 -0.88
C SER A 210 26.05 -9.58 -1.06
N SER A 211 26.84 -10.61 -1.40
CA SER A 211 28.27 -10.50 -1.70
C SER A 211 28.58 -9.62 -2.93
N GLY A 212 27.62 -9.41 -3.84
CA GLY A 212 27.84 -8.57 -5.02
C GLY A 212 28.21 -7.12 -4.69
N LEU A 213 27.73 -6.60 -3.56
CA LEU A 213 28.05 -5.25 -3.07
C LEU A 213 29.26 -5.21 -2.14
N THR A 214 29.66 -6.35 -1.55
CA THR A 214 30.80 -6.42 -0.62
C THR A 214 32.09 -6.90 -1.29
N ASP A 215 32.01 -7.54 -2.46
CA ASP A 215 33.16 -7.93 -3.27
C ASP A 215 33.75 -6.70 -3.98
N PRO A 216 35.00 -6.29 -3.66
CA PRO A 216 35.63 -5.12 -4.28
C PRO A 216 35.74 -5.20 -5.81
N SER A 217 35.69 -6.41 -6.40
CA SER A 217 35.71 -6.61 -7.85
C SER A 217 34.35 -6.38 -8.51
N GLN A 218 33.25 -6.58 -7.78
CA GLN A 218 31.88 -6.45 -8.31
C GLN A 218 31.21 -5.15 -7.86
N ALA A 219 31.50 -4.65 -6.66
CA ALA A 219 30.84 -3.50 -6.06
C ALA A 219 30.85 -2.25 -6.98
N PRO A 220 31.94 -1.90 -7.69
CA PRO A 220 31.91 -0.79 -8.64
C PRO A 220 30.94 -1.02 -9.81
N ARG A 221 30.87 -2.24 -10.34
CA ARG A 221 29.94 -2.62 -11.41
C ARG A 221 28.50 -2.53 -10.95
N VAL A 222 28.18 -3.17 -9.82
CA VAL A 222 26.83 -3.15 -9.23
C VAL A 222 26.40 -1.72 -8.91
N GLY A 223 27.29 -0.94 -8.31
CA GLY A 223 27.04 0.47 -8.01
C GLY A 223 26.75 1.33 -9.24
N ARG A 224 27.49 1.13 -10.34
CA ARG A 224 27.21 1.81 -11.62
C ARG A 224 25.85 1.43 -12.19
N LEU A 225 25.48 0.15 -12.16
CA LEU A 225 24.17 -0.34 -12.62
C LEU A 225 23.02 0.20 -11.75
N LEU A 226 23.26 0.41 -10.45
CA LEU A 226 22.30 1.07 -9.56
C LEU A 226 22.16 2.58 -9.84
N GLY A 227 23.07 3.18 -10.62
CA GLY A 227 23.17 4.63 -10.75
C GLY A 227 23.60 5.30 -9.45
N SER A 228 24.39 4.60 -8.64
CA SER A 228 24.92 5.09 -7.36
C SER A 228 26.40 5.39 -7.49
N SER A 229 26.83 6.59 -7.09
CA SER A 229 28.25 6.98 -7.07
C SER A 229 29.01 6.30 -5.92
N ARG A 230 28.28 5.90 -4.88
CA ARG A 230 28.84 5.30 -3.66
C ARG A 230 28.00 4.11 -3.19
N VAL A 231 28.65 3.11 -2.61
CA VAL A 231 28.01 1.97 -1.96
C VAL A 231 28.57 1.86 -0.54
N VAL A 232 27.69 1.79 0.46
CA VAL A 232 28.05 1.52 1.86
C VAL A 232 27.69 0.08 2.17
N THR A 233 28.65 -0.67 2.73
CA THR A 233 28.40 -2.00 3.29
C THR A 233 29.08 -2.10 4.64
N GLY A 234 28.66 -3.05 5.47
CA GLY A 234 29.23 -3.23 6.79
C GLY A 234 29.27 -4.66 7.29
N SER A 235 29.82 -4.83 8.47
CA SER A 235 29.74 -6.08 9.23
C SER A 235 29.55 -5.77 10.70
N ALA A 236 28.77 -6.59 11.37
CA ALA A 236 28.59 -6.53 12.81
C ALA A 236 29.26 -7.75 13.46
N LEU A 237 30.02 -7.50 14.53
CA LEU A 237 30.77 -8.53 15.24
C LEU A 237 30.51 -8.45 16.75
N SER A 238 30.53 -9.59 17.42
CA SER A 238 30.49 -9.64 18.89
C SER A 238 31.88 -9.35 19.47
N ILE A 239 31.95 -8.44 20.45
CA ILE A 239 33.18 -8.12 21.18
C ILE A 239 32.93 -8.25 22.69
N GLY A 240 33.74 -9.06 23.38
CA GLY A 240 33.55 -9.32 24.81
C GLY A 240 32.16 -9.87 25.16
N GLU A 241 31.72 -9.65 26.39
CA GLU A 241 30.39 -10.04 26.85
C GLU A 241 29.40 -8.88 26.62
N GLY A 242 28.45 -9.07 25.70
CA GLY A 242 27.40 -8.08 25.42
C GLY A 242 27.84 -6.87 24.58
N GLY A 243 29.09 -6.82 24.12
CA GLY A 243 29.58 -5.78 23.23
C GLY A 243 29.36 -6.10 21.75
N ILE A 244 29.23 -5.06 20.96
CA ILE A 244 29.08 -5.10 19.51
C ILE A 244 30.06 -4.12 18.86
N ARG A 245 30.61 -4.54 17.73
CA ARG A 245 31.43 -3.73 16.83
C ARG A 245 30.75 -3.65 15.47
N ILE A 246 30.69 -2.47 14.89
CA ILE A 246 30.24 -2.21 13.53
C ILE A 246 31.44 -1.73 12.72
N ASP A 247 31.83 -2.52 11.72
CA ASP A 247 32.79 -2.12 10.70
C ASP A 247 32.03 -1.75 9.43
N GLY A 248 32.60 -0.88 8.61
CA GLY A 248 32.04 -0.59 7.30
C GLY A 248 33.02 -0.03 6.30
N ILE A 249 32.59 -0.07 5.05
CA ILE A 249 33.34 0.43 3.91
C ILE A 249 32.42 1.26 3.02
N VAL A 250 33.00 2.28 2.41
CA VAL A 250 32.38 3.10 1.37
C VAL A 250 33.16 2.85 0.08
N VAL A 251 32.50 2.24 -0.91
CA VAL A 251 33.06 1.99 -2.23
C VAL A 251 32.60 3.11 -3.17
N ASN A 252 33.54 3.84 -3.75
CA ASN A 252 33.24 4.76 -4.85
C ASN A 252 33.16 3.95 -6.14
N THR A 253 32.01 3.99 -6.79
CA THR A 253 31.67 3.13 -7.93
C THR A 253 32.21 3.69 -9.25
N THR A 254 32.59 4.97 -9.25
CA THR A 254 33.08 5.70 -10.41
C THR A 254 34.58 5.51 -10.62
N ASP A 255 35.37 5.43 -9.53
CA ASP A 255 36.82 5.25 -9.58
C ASP A 255 37.32 3.98 -8.86
N SER A 256 36.41 3.18 -8.30
CA SER A 256 36.69 1.93 -7.57
C SER A 256 37.53 2.10 -6.30
N THR A 257 37.64 3.33 -5.77
CA THR A 257 38.31 3.57 -4.48
C THR A 257 37.46 3.04 -3.32
N VAL A 258 38.13 2.48 -2.31
CA VAL A 258 37.47 1.95 -1.10
C VAL A 258 37.98 2.74 0.09
N GLN A 259 37.05 3.32 0.84
CA GLN A 259 37.31 4.03 2.09
C GLN A 259 36.77 3.19 3.25
N MET A 260 37.61 2.95 4.24
CA MET A 260 37.19 2.25 5.46
C MET A 260 36.56 3.28 6.41
N ALA A 261 35.37 2.97 6.94
CA ALA A 261 34.80 3.69 8.06
C ALA A 261 35.58 3.34 9.34
N GLU A 262 35.65 4.28 10.28
CA GLU A 262 36.22 3.99 11.60
C GLU A 262 35.33 2.97 12.34
N PRO A 263 35.91 1.88 12.88
CA PRO A 263 35.16 0.89 13.64
C PRO A 263 34.44 1.52 14.83
N GLN A 264 33.14 1.26 14.94
CA GLN A 264 32.33 1.75 16.05
C GLN A 264 32.04 0.61 17.02
N GLU A 265 32.38 0.81 18.29
CA GLU A 265 32.27 -0.22 19.33
C GLU A 265 31.41 0.29 20.49
N GLY A 266 30.64 -0.62 21.09
CA GLY A 266 29.84 -0.31 22.27
C GLY A 266 29.06 -1.50 22.79
N GLU A 267 28.22 -1.28 23.81
CA GLU A 267 27.31 -2.31 24.29
C GLU A 267 26.12 -2.48 23.34
N VAL A 268 25.63 -3.71 23.17
CA VAL A 268 24.43 -3.99 22.35
C VAL A 268 23.18 -3.27 22.87
N THR A 269 23.13 -2.95 24.17
CA THR A 269 22.08 -2.13 24.80
C THR A 269 22.10 -0.68 24.30
N LYS A 270 23.24 -0.21 23.79
CA LYS A 270 23.43 1.11 23.19
C LYS A 270 23.57 1.04 21.67
N LEU A 271 23.04 -0.02 21.05
CA LEU A 271 23.17 -0.29 19.62
C LEU A 271 22.86 0.93 18.73
N PHE A 272 21.81 1.69 19.05
CA PHE A 272 21.45 2.87 18.28
C PHE A 272 22.53 3.95 18.34
N GLU A 273 23.15 4.20 19.50
CA GLU A 273 24.24 5.18 19.62
C GLU A 273 25.46 4.76 18.79
N VAL A 274 25.81 3.46 18.84
CA VAL A 274 26.89 2.88 18.02
C VAL A 274 26.58 3.03 16.54
N GLN A 275 25.34 2.73 16.12
CA GLN A 275 24.89 2.86 14.74
C GLN A 275 24.83 4.32 14.27
N LYS A 276 24.41 5.28 15.10
CA LYS A 276 24.44 6.71 14.74
C LYS A 276 25.87 7.21 14.58
N SER A 277 26.78 6.77 15.44
CA SER A 277 28.20 7.12 15.34
C SER A 277 28.78 6.60 14.03
N PHE A 278 28.39 5.38 13.62
CA PHE A 278 28.76 4.82 12.33
C PHE A 278 28.23 5.65 11.14
N VAL A 279 26.97 6.07 11.18
CA VAL A 279 26.41 6.93 10.12
C VAL A 279 27.12 8.27 10.03
N PHE A 280 27.45 8.90 11.17
CA PHE A 280 28.20 10.16 11.17
C PHE A 280 29.60 9.99 10.59
N ASP A 281 30.31 8.91 10.94
CA ASP A 281 31.63 8.63 10.37
C ASP A 281 31.57 8.40 8.85
N VAL A 282 30.57 7.66 8.37
CA VAL A 282 30.33 7.48 6.92
C VAL A 282 30.12 8.83 6.23
N LEU A 283 29.30 9.72 6.81
CA LEU A 283 29.01 11.05 6.26
C LEU A 283 30.24 11.98 6.28
N ASP A 284 31.02 11.94 7.37
CA ASP A 284 32.24 12.73 7.53
C ASP A 284 33.31 12.29 6.52
N ASN A 285 33.52 10.98 6.36
CA ASN A 285 34.42 10.40 5.35
C ASN A 285 34.01 10.75 3.91
N MET A 286 32.70 10.90 3.70
CA MET A 286 32.12 11.34 2.44
C MET A 286 32.24 12.86 2.19
N GLY A 287 32.69 13.63 3.19
CA GLY A 287 32.80 15.08 3.16
C GLY A 287 31.44 15.80 3.17
N VAL A 288 30.38 15.15 3.67
CA VAL A 288 29.02 15.69 3.68
C VAL A 288 28.87 16.66 4.86
N GLN A 289 28.55 17.92 4.56
CA GLN A 289 28.31 18.92 5.60
C GLN A 289 26.86 18.86 6.05
N LEU A 290 26.64 18.37 7.27
CA LEU A 290 25.31 18.31 7.87
C LEU A 290 24.91 19.64 8.52
N THR A 291 23.68 20.05 8.27
CA THR A 291 23.00 21.06 9.07
C THR A 291 22.71 20.53 10.48
N VAL A 292 22.42 21.46 11.41
CA VAL A 292 22.00 21.08 12.77
C VAL A 292 20.71 20.24 12.73
N SER A 293 19.76 20.62 11.87
CA SER A 293 18.48 19.91 11.73
C SER A 293 18.67 18.49 11.20
N GLU A 294 19.51 18.27 10.19
CA GLU A 294 19.81 16.93 9.68
C GLU A 294 20.51 16.08 10.73
N ARG A 295 21.46 16.66 11.48
CA ARG A 295 22.16 15.97 12.57
C ARG A 295 21.19 15.53 13.67
N ASP A 296 20.24 16.39 14.04
CA ASP A 296 19.22 16.07 15.03
C ASP A 296 18.21 15.05 14.50
N ALA A 297 17.85 15.12 13.22
CA ALA A 297 17.02 14.11 12.56
C ALA A 297 17.70 12.74 12.56
N ILE A 298 19.00 12.64 12.23
CA ILE A 298 19.75 11.37 12.27
C ILE A 298 19.75 10.76 13.67
N ARG A 299 19.87 11.59 14.72
CA ARG A 299 19.87 11.13 16.12
C ARG A 299 18.56 10.52 16.57
N THR A 300 17.45 10.75 15.87
CA THR A 300 16.17 10.13 16.24
C THR A 300 16.27 8.61 16.09
N VAL A 301 15.82 7.91 17.12
CA VAL A 301 15.70 6.45 17.13
C VAL A 301 14.27 6.07 16.73
N PRO A 302 14.09 4.98 15.97
CA PRO A 302 12.76 4.60 15.48
C PRO A 302 11.90 3.91 16.53
N THR A 303 12.52 3.42 17.61
CA THR A 303 11.85 2.84 18.77
C THR A 303 12.76 2.95 20.00
N GLU A 304 12.17 3.15 21.17
CA GLU A 304 12.87 3.05 22.47
C GLU A 304 12.90 1.61 23.01
N SER A 305 12.21 0.67 22.34
CA SER A 305 12.11 -0.72 22.75
C SER A 305 13.09 -1.61 21.97
N HIS A 306 14.15 -2.07 22.65
CA HIS A 306 15.09 -3.04 22.06
C HIS A 306 14.39 -4.32 21.60
N LEU A 307 13.36 -4.76 22.32
CA LEU A 307 12.58 -5.95 21.94
C LEU A 307 11.79 -5.72 20.65
N ALA A 308 11.22 -4.52 20.47
CA ALA A 308 10.55 -4.14 19.22
C ALA A 308 11.55 -4.16 18.05
N PHE A 309 12.73 -3.57 18.24
CA PHE A 309 13.78 -3.56 17.22
C PHE A 309 14.29 -4.95 16.87
N MET A 310 14.50 -5.83 17.86
CA MET A 310 14.93 -7.20 17.61
C MET A 310 13.88 -8.02 16.84
N ALA A 311 12.60 -7.86 17.17
CA ALA A 311 11.50 -8.49 16.42
C ALA A 311 11.45 -7.96 14.98
N TYR A 312 11.58 -6.65 14.79
CA TYR A 312 11.68 -6.03 13.47
C TYR A 312 12.84 -6.61 12.63
N CYS A 313 14.03 -6.76 13.22
CA CYS A 313 15.19 -7.37 12.56
C CYS A 313 14.91 -8.82 12.12
N ARG A 314 14.28 -9.64 12.97
CA ARG A 314 13.87 -11.00 12.60
C ARG A 314 12.82 -11.01 11.49
N GLY A 315 11.88 -10.08 11.53
CA GLY A 315 10.87 -9.91 10.47
C GLY A 315 11.51 -9.61 9.11
N LEU A 316 12.50 -8.71 9.08
CA LEU A 316 13.29 -8.43 7.87
C LEU A 316 14.06 -9.65 7.38
N ASP A 317 14.66 -10.43 8.28
CA ASP A 317 15.37 -11.66 7.93
C ASP A 317 14.43 -12.69 7.28
N TYR A 318 13.29 -13.00 7.92
CA TYR A 318 12.29 -13.89 7.35
C TYR A 318 11.77 -13.40 6.01
N ARG A 319 11.51 -12.09 5.86
CA ARG A 319 11.07 -11.49 4.60
C ARG A 319 12.11 -11.73 3.49
N SER A 320 13.39 -11.52 3.79
CA SER A 320 14.49 -11.73 2.82
C SER A 320 14.59 -13.19 2.34
N ARG A 321 14.17 -14.14 3.18
CA ARG A 321 14.12 -15.57 2.86
C ARG A 321 12.81 -16.01 2.21
N GLY A 322 11.91 -15.08 1.89
CA GLY A 322 10.59 -15.35 1.32
C GLY A 322 9.57 -15.93 2.31
N MET A 323 9.90 -16.00 3.60
CA MET A 323 9.03 -16.54 4.65
C MET A 323 8.03 -15.47 5.13
N LEU A 324 7.13 -15.04 4.25
CA LEU A 324 6.26 -13.88 4.49
C LEU A 324 5.35 -14.03 5.71
N SER A 325 4.80 -15.21 5.99
CA SER A 325 3.97 -15.42 7.18
C SER A 325 4.76 -15.29 8.49
N SER A 326 6.00 -15.80 8.53
CA SER A 326 6.88 -15.61 9.69
C SER A 326 7.31 -14.15 9.85
N ALA A 327 7.57 -13.46 8.73
CA ALA A 327 7.87 -12.04 8.73
C ALA A 327 6.70 -11.21 9.29
N GLN A 328 5.47 -11.51 8.85
CA GLN A 328 4.26 -10.86 9.34
C GLN A 328 4.12 -10.97 10.87
N LEU A 329 4.33 -12.18 11.41
CA LEU A 329 4.25 -12.43 12.85
C LEU A 329 5.30 -11.63 13.64
N GLU A 330 6.54 -11.57 13.16
CA GLU A 330 7.61 -10.81 13.82
C GLU A 330 7.38 -9.29 13.75
N PHE A 331 6.88 -8.76 12.63
CA PHE A 331 6.50 -7.34 12.56
C PHE A 331 5.31 -7.02 13.46
N GLN A 332 4.31 -7.92 13.54
CA GLN A 332 3.22 -7.79 14.49
C GLN A 332 3.74 -7.80 15.94
N GLN A 333 4.71 -8.65 16.25
CA GLN A 333 5.35 -8.69 17.57
C GLN A 333 6.11 -7.38 17.85
N ALA A 334 6.82 -6.82 16.87
CA ALA A 334 7.49 -5.53 17.00
C ALA A 334 6.51 -4.42 17.38
N LEU A 335 5.37 -4.34 16.67
CA LEU A 335 4.29 -3.39 16.96
C LEU A 335 3.56 -3.68 18.29
N GLY A 336 3.59 -4.93 18.75
CA GLY A 336 3.10 -5.30 20.07
C GLY A 336 3.97 -4.75 21.21
N TYR A 337 5.29 -4.66 20.99
CA TYR A 337 6.22 -4.03 21.93
C TYR A 337 6.22 -2.51 21.85
N ASP A 338 6.06 -1.94 20.64
CA ASP A 338 5.97 -0.51 20.40
C ASP A 338 5.05 -0.20 19.21
N GLN A 339 3.85 0.28 19.50
CA GLN A 339 2.84 0.61 18.49
C GLN A 339 3.23 1.83 17.64
N SER A 340 4.17 2.66 18.10
CA SER A 340 4.64 3.85 17.41
C SER A 340 5.79 3.59 16.44
N PHE A 341 6.30 2.35 16.39
CA PHE A 341 7.42 1.95 15.54
C PHE A 341 6.99 1.90 14.05
N SER A 342 7.06 3.07 13.40
CA SER A 342 6.51 3.31 12.06
C SER A 342 7.07 2.37 11.00
N GLU A 343 8.38 2.11 11.06
CA GLU A 343 9.10 1.26 10.12
C GLU A 343 8.61 -0.19 10.18
N ALA A 344 8.33 -0.72 11.38
CA ALA A 344 7.72 -2.03 11.54
C ALA A 344 6.29 -2.06 10.96
N GLY A 345 5.52 -0.99 11.14
CA GLY A 345 4.20 -0.83 10.55
C GLY A 345 4.23 -0.85 9.01
N GLN A 346 5.18 -0.13 8.41
CA GLN A 346 5.37 -0.09 6.96
C GLN A 346 5.75 -1.47 6.40
N GLN A 347 6.71 -2.16 7.05
CA GLN A 347 7.12 -3.50 6.62
C GLN A 347 5.98 -4.52 6.78
N MET A 348 5.19 -4.44 7.86
CA MET A 348 4.01 -5.29 8.04
C MET A 348 2.99 -5.08 6.92
N GLN A 349 2.74 -3.82 6.54
CA GLN A 349 1.83 -3.51 5.43
C GLN A 349 2.34 -4.07 4.10
N ALA A 350 3.63 -3.90 3.79
CA ALA A 350 4.22 -4.46 2.58
C ALA A 350 4.11 -6.00 2.52
N VAL A 351 4.31 -6.68 3.65
CA VAL A 351 4.12 -8.13 3.77
C VAL A 351 2.65 -8.51 3.60
N ASN A 352 1.73 -7.78 4.22
CA ASN A 352 0.28 -8.02 4.08
C ASN A 352 -0.17 -7.88 2.63
N ASN A 353 0.31 -6.87 1.90
CA ASN A 353 0.00 -6.69 0.49
C ASN A 353 0.53 -7.88 -0.34
N SER A 354 1.75 -8.33 -0.05
CA SER A 354 2.37 -9.47 -0.73
C SER A 354 1.62 -10.78 -0.46
N LEU A 355 1.18 -11.02 0.78
CA LEU A 355 0.35 -12.17 1.15
C LEU A 355 -1.04 -12.10 0.52
N ALA A 356 -1.64 -10.91 0.48
CA ALA A 356 -2.92 -10.69 -0.18
C ALA A 356 -2.82 -11.08 -1.66
N ARG A 357 -1.77 -10.68 -2.39
CA ARG A 357 -1.54 -11.13 -3.78
C ARG A 357 -1.52 -12.64 -3.93
N MET A 358 -0.87 -13.36 -3.01
CA MET A 358 -0.80 -14.83 -3.06
C MET A 358 -2.16 -15.49 -2.80
N GLN A 359 -2.98 -14.89 -1.94
CA GLN A 359 -4.35 -15.33 -1.68
C GLN A 359 -5.31 -14.95 -2.80
N ILE A 360 -5.02 -13.86 -3.51
CA ILE A 360 -5.77 -13.30 -4.65
C ILE A 360 -5.34 -13.97 -5.98
N GLY A 361 -4.70 -15.15 -5.96
CA GLY A 361 -4.33 -15.87 -7.18
C GLY A 361 -5.47 -15.91 -8.20
N ASP A 362 -5.25 -15.36 -9.40
CA ASP A 362 -6.23 -15.24 -10.49
C ASP A 362 -7.65 -14.79 -10.06
N VAL A 363 -7.76 -13.81 -9.18
CA VAL A 363 -9.06 -13.19 -8.88
C VAL A 363 -9.50 -12.39 -10.10
N SER A 364 -10.43 -12.97 -10.85
CA SER A 364 -11.14 -12.26 -11.92
C SER A 364 -11.85 -11.02 -11.34
N LEU A 365 -11.95 -9.97 -12.14
CA LEU A 365 -12.68 -8.73 -11.82
C LEU A 365 -14.09 -8.98 -11.22
N GLN A 366 -14.71 -10.14 -11.47
CA GLN A 366 -16.02 -10.55 -10.94
C GLN A 366 -16.06 -10.77 -9.41
N GLU A 367 -15.03 -11.33 -8.80
CA GLU A 367 -15.04 -11.57 -7.34
C GLU A 367 -14.84 -10.27 -6.55
N LEU A 368 -14.19 -9.29 -7.17
CA LEU A 368 -14.01 -7.93 -6.64
C LEU A 368 -15.29 -7.09 -6.76
N GLU A 369 -16.13 -7.38 -7.76
CA GLU A 369 -17.45 -6.75 -7.95
C GLU A 369 -18.46 -7.14 -6.88
N THR A 370 -18.39 -8.36 -6.34
CA THR A 370 -19.23 -8.77 -5.20
C THR A 370 -19.00 -7.93 -3.95
N ILE A 371 -17.78 -7.42 -3.76
CA ILE A 371 -17.42 -6.59 -2.60
C ILE A 371 -17.92 -5.14 -2.82
N ALA A 372 -17.67 -4.56 -3.99
CA ALA A 372 -18.11 -3.20 -4.33
C ALA A 372 -19.65 -3.07 -4.50
N SER A 373 -20.34 -4.12 -4.96
CA SER A 373 -21.80 -4.15 -5.09
C SER A 373 -22.54 -4.30 -3.74
N ALA A 374 -21.90 -4.93 -2.75
CA ALA A 374 -22.43 -5.02 -1.38
C ALA A 374 -22.53 -3.64 -0.71
N GLU A 375 -21.58 -2.72 -0.98
CA GLU A 375 -21.60 -1.35 -0.45
C GLU A 375 -22.74 -0.49 -1.00
N LEU A 376 -23.03 -0.59 -2.30
CA LEU A 376 -24.13 0.18 -2.92
C LEU A 376 -25.49 -0.20 -2.34
N THR A 377 -25.66 -1.49 -2.02
CA THR A 377 -26.89 -2.00 -1.42
C THR A 377 -27.05 -1.47 0.02
N ALA A 378 -25.97 -1.45 0.81
CA ALA A 378 -25.97 -0.91 2.18
C ALA A 378 -26.22 0.61 2.23
N MET A 379 -25.62 1.39 1.33
CA MET A 379 -25.84 2.85 1.26
C MET A 379 -27.25 3.22 0.80
N SER A 380 -27.86 2.44 -0.11
CA SER A 380 -29.25 2.64 -0.54
C SER A 380 -30.27 2.36 0.56
N GLN A 381 -29.98 1.44 1.49
CA GLN A 381 -30.84 1.13 2.63
C GLN A 381 -30.74 2.16 3.77
N GLN A 382 -29.54 2.72 4.02
CA GLN A 382 -29.34 3.75 5.04
C GLN A 382 -30.01 5.09 4.69
N THR A 383 -30.04 5.47 3.41
CA THR A 383 -30.68 6.72 2.96
C THR A 383 -32.21 6.65 2.99
N ALA A 384 -32.81 5.48 2.73
CA ALA A 384 -34.25 5.26 2.85
C ALA A 384 -34.74 5.27 4.31
N GLY A 385 -33.97 4.67 5.23
CA GLY A 385 -34.28 4.69 6.67
C GLY A 385 -34.18 6.10 7.26
N GLY A 386 -33.11 6.84 6.93
CA GLY A 386 -32.87 8.18 7.43
C GLY A 386 -33.92 9.21 6.99
N LEU A 387 -34.42 9.13 5.75
CA LEU A 387 -35.43 10.07 5.26
C LEU A 387 -36.79 9.88 5.96
N LEU A 388 -37.18 8.63 6.27
CA LEU A 388 -38.40 8.36 7.03
C LEU A 388 -38.30 8.86 8.47
N THR A 389 -37.14 8.70 9.12
CA THR A 389 -36.90 9.19 10.48
C THR A 389 -36.88 10.72 10.53
N ILE A 390 -36.31 11.38 9.52
CA ILE A 390 -36.29 12.85 9.42
C ILE A 390 -37.70 13.39 9.14
N LEU A 391 -38.48 12.76 8.25
CA LEU A 391 -39.86 13.17 7.96
C LEU A 391 -40.81 12.92 9.15
N SER A 392 -40.52 11.91 9.97
CA SER A 392 -41.21 11.65 11.24
C SER A 392 -40.85 12.69 12.32
N ASN A 393 -39.57 13.00 12.51
CA ASN A 393 -39.11 13.98 13.50
C ASN A 393 -39.46 15.43 13.13
N ALA A 394 -39.61 15.74 11.85
CA ALA A 394 -40.04 17.06 11.36
C ALA A 394 -41.57 17.28 11.39
N GLY A 395 -42.35 16.30 11.88
CA GLY A 395 -43.80 16.43 12.06
C GLY A 395 -44.63 16.52 10.77
N LEU A 396 -44.03 16.20 9.62
CA LEU A 396 -44.68 16.25 8.30
C LEU A 396 -45.53 15.02 7.99
N ILE A 397 -45.49 14.00 8.85
CA ILE A 397 -46.37 12.82 8.83
C ILE A 397 -46.98 12.63 10.23
N ARG A 398 -48.30 12.78 10.36
CA ARG A 398 -49.03 12.34 11.57
C ARG A 398 -49.46 10.90 11.38
N HIS A 399 -48.87 9.97 12.14
CA HIS A 399 -49.48 8.67 12.39
C HIS A 399 -49.95 8.57 13.85
N VAL A 400 -51.16 8.03 13.97
CA VAL A 400 -51.94 7.81 15.18
C VAL A 400 -51.16 7.01 16.22
N SER A 401 -51.14 7.52 17.44
CA SER A 401 -50.51 6.94 18.62
C SER A 401 -51.08 5.57 18.97
N GLY A 402 -50.20 4.59 19.14
CA GLY A 402 -50.46 3.33 19.83
C GLY A 402 -49.21 2.94 20.61
N LYS A 403 -49.18 3.24 21.91
CA LYS A 403 -48.12 2.87 22.84
C LYS A 403 -48.08 1.34 23.00
N THR A 404 -46.90 0.74 22.95
CA THR A 404 -46.54 -0.35 23.87
C THR A 404 -45.06 -0.32 24.22
N ASN A 405 -44.81 -0.48 25.51
CA ASN A 405 -43.52 -0.55 26.17
C ASN A 405 -42.75 -1.82 25.82
N SER A 406 -41.43 -1.66 25.79
CA SER A 406 -40.40 -2.69 25.86
C SER A 406 -40.49 -3.52 27.15
N THR A 407 -40.27 -4.83 27.07
CA THR A 407 -39.29 -5.56 27.92
C THR A 407 -38.89 -6.91 27.31
N ALA A 408 -37.59 -7.01 26.99
CA ALA A 408 -36.64 -8.10 27.25
C ALA A 408 -36.87 -9.55 26.76
N ASP A 409 -35.81 -10.02 26.09
CA ASP A 409 -35.18 -11.34 26.16
C ASP A 409 -35.99 -12.61 25.82
N LYS A 410 -35.68 -13.17 24.63
CA LYS A 410 -35.08 -14.50 24.47
C LYS A 410 -34.86 -14.83 22.99
N GLU A 411 -33.65 -15.26 22.65
CA GLU A 411 -33.30 -15.86 21.35
C GLU A 411 -34.18 -17.09 21.07
N PRO A 412 -34.58 -17.34 19.81
CA PRO A 412 -35.35 -18.52 19.44
C PRO A 412 -34.43 -19.75 19.33
N VAL A 413 -34.75 -20.79 20.12
CA VAL A 413 -34.20 -22.14 19.92
C VAL A 413 -35.02 -22.84 18.84
N VAL A 414 -34.34 -23.29 17.79
CA VAL A 414 -34.91 -24.06 16.67
C VAL A 414 -34.87 -25.55 17.03
N ASN A 415 -35.97 -26.28 16.80
CA ASN A 415 -36.00 -27.74 16.79
C ASN A 415 -36.43 -28.29 15.41
N GLU A 416 -35.94 -29.50 15.11
CA GLU A 416 -35.75 -30.07 13.77
C GLU A 416 -37.01 -30.50 12.97
N THR A 417 -38.16 -29.87 13.13
CA THR A 417 -39.36 -30.22 12.34
C THR A 417 -40.11 -29.07 11.70
N GLY A 418 -39.56 -27.84 11.70
CA GLY A 418 -39.98 -26.79 10.76
C GLY A 418 -41.46 -26.37 10.84
N ALA A 419 -42.06 -26.35 12.03
CA ALA A 419 -43.40 -25.80 12.24
C ALA A 419 -43.44 -24.86 13.46
N ALA A 420 -43.58 -23.56 13.23
CA ALA A 420 -43.85 -22.59 14.29
C ALA A 420 -45.35 -22.62 14.63
N GLN A 421 -45.70 -23.15 15.81
CA GLN A 421 -47.02 -22.95 16.40
C GLN A 421 -47.14 -21.53 16.96
N ILE A 422 -48.04 -20.71 16.41
CA ILE A 422 -48.48 -19.48 17.06
C ILE A 422 -49.65 -19.85 17.99
N ARG A 423 -49.39 -19.91 19.30
CA ARG A 423 -50.46 -19.83 20.32
C ARG A 423 -50.82 -18.36 20.52
N GLY A 424 -51.89 -17.91 19.86
CA GLY A 424 -52.56 -16.67 20.23
C GLY A 424 -53.45 -16.90 21.45
N ASN A 425 -53.20 -16.17 22.54
CA ASN A 425 -54.23 -15.96 23.56
C ASN A 425 -55.04 -14.74 23.12
N LEU A 426 -56.29 -14.99 22.76
CA LEU A 426 -57.34 -13.98 22.72
C LEU A 426 -57.64 -13.62 24.17
N ASP A 427 -57.45 -12.35 24.53
CA ASP A 427 -58.28 -11.60 25.48
C ASP A 427 -57.51 -10.36 25.99
N GLY A 428 -58.16 -9.20 25.93
CA GLY A 428 -57.87 -8.10 26.85
C GLY A 428 -57.73 -6.69 26.26
N ASN A 429 -58.88 -6.10 25.93
CA ASN A 429 -59.29 -4.68 25.99
C ASN A 429 -58.38 -3.55 25.48
#